data_AF-A0A645DS23-F1
#
_entry.id   AF-A0A645DS23-F1
#
_cell.length_a   1.000
_cell.length_b   1.000
_cell.length_c   1.000
_cell.angle_alpha   90.00
_cell.angle_beta   90.00
_cell.angle_gamma   90.00
#
_symmetry.space_group_name_H-M   'P 1'
#
loop_
_entity.id
_entity.type
_entity.pdbx_description
1 polymer ?
#
loop_
_entity_poly.entity_id
_entity_poly.type
_entity_poly.pdbx_seq_one_letter_code
_entity_poly.pdbx_strand_id
1 'polypeptide(L)'
;MFHNSDAQLHSGYCLENLFEQCRIIETTPEFSSYGFAFYSTPFNDGMHGSNGPRNVIYNCDAVSRKSAIYLGGNNSQWRIVYNRFRAESGPGVIARLNCRENIVAGNRFELADPRFPLFFNEYLDNAGNQFRDNLVLGGDGRLTGGVEADHSASGNRFLPPGGDGAAPKAPVPSLYLWQKERKAGKQPPIK
;
A
#
# COMPACT_ATOMS: atom_id res chain seq x y z
N MET A 1 5.43 15.95 1.77
CA MET A 1 5.55 15.63 0.33
C MET A 1 6.90 14.97 0.13
N PHE A 2 6.94 13.84 -0.55
CA PHE A 2 8.16 13.15 -0.98
C PHE A 2 8.29 13.38 -2.49
N HIS A 3 9.40 13.92 -2.96
CA HIS A 3 9.63 14.22 -4.37
C HIS A 3 10.88 13.50 -4.84
N ASN A 4 10.73 12.70 -5.90
CA ASN A 4 11.73 11.79 -6.44
C ASN A 4 12.34 10.86 -5.38
N SER A 5 11.50 10.40 -4.46
CA SER A 5 11.90 9.55 -3.33
C SER A 5 10.72 8.70 -2.88
N ASP A 6 10.98 7.44 -2.51
CA ASP A 6 9.99 6.57 -1.88
C ASP A 6 9.73 7.02 -0.43
N ALA A 7 8.55 6.73 0.09
CA ALA A 7 8.36 6.67 1.53
C ALA A 7 9.01 5.37 2.07
N GLN A 8 10.30 5.47 2.40
CA GLN A 8 11.14 4.35 2.83
C GLN A 8 10.96 4.08 4.33
N LEU A 9 10.74 2.81 4.71
CA LEU A 9 10.70 2.36 6.10
C LEU A 9 12.06 1.73 6.50
N HIS A 10 13.09 2.57 6.61
CA HIS A 10 14.48 2.21 6.93
C HIS A 10 14.81 2.58 8.37
N SER A 11 14.34 1.82 9.37
CA SER A 11 14.50 2.25 10.77
C SER A 11 14.74 1.11 11.76
N GLY A 12 15.31 -0.02 11.32
CA GLY A 12 15.73 -1.09 12.22
C GLY A 12 14.58 -1.63 13.07
N TYR A 13 13.60 -2.26 12.42
CA TYR A 13 12.31 -2.68 13.00
C TYR A 13 11.27 -1.56 13.12
N CYS A 14 10.92 -0.95 11.97
CA CYS A 14 9.90 0.09 11.88
C CYS A 14 8.50 -0.50 12.12
N LEU A 15 7.85 -0.19 13.26
CA LEU A 15 6.51 -0.68 13.62
C LEU A 15 5.59 0.42 14.13
N GLU A 16 4.28 0.20 14.02
CA GLU A 16 3.23 1.11 14.52
C GLU A 16 3.28 2.55 13.98
N ASN A 17 3.82 2.72 12.78
CA ASN A 17 3.90 4.01 12.10
C ASN A 17 2.60 4.36 11.39
N LEU A 18 2.36 5.65 11.23
CA LEU A 18 1.27 6.20 10.44
C LEU A 18 1.83 7.12 9.36
N PHE A 19 1.66 6.71 8.11
CA PHE A 19 1.75 7.59 6.95
C PHE A 19 0.33 8.01 6.59
N GLU A 20 0.01 9.29 6.76
CA GLU A 20 -1.28 9.81 6.33
C GLU A 20 -1.17 11.13 5.55
N GLN A 21 -2.09 11.32 4.62
CA GLN A 21 -2.20 12.54 3.81
C GLN A 21 -0.88 12.94 3.11
N CYS A 22 -0.03 11.95 2.84
CA CYS A 22 1.24 12.15 2.18
C CYS A 22 1.02 12.19 0.66
N ARG A 23 1.73 13.10 0.00
CA ARG A 23 1.93 13.07 -1.45
C ARG A 23 3.33 12.54 -1.75
N ILE A 24 3.39 11.44 -2.50
CA ILE A 24 4.63 10.78 -2.93
C ILE A 24 4.69 10.87 -4.46
N ILE A 25 5.80 11.39 -4.98
CA ILE A 25 6.07 11.45 -6.42
C ILE A 25 7.41 10.78 -6.63
N GLU A 26 7.40 9.56 -7.16
CA GLU A 26 8.58 8.82 -7.55
C GLU A 26 8.54 8.62 -9.07
N THR A 27 9.35 9.40 -9.79
CA THR A 27 9.35 9.43 -11.28
C THR A 27 10.76 9.38 -11.89
N THR A 28 11.80 9.17 -11.08
CA THR A 28 13.20 9.15 -11.55
C THR A 28 14.05 8.19 -10.71
N PRO A 29 15.04 7.49 -11.29
CA PRO A 29 15.98 6.64 -10.55
C PRO A 29 17.01 7.41 -9.69
N GLU A 30 16.96 8.73 -9.68
CA GLU A 30 17.88 9.56 -8.89
C GLU A 30 17.60 9.50 -7.37
N PHE A 31 18.46 10.16 -6.59
CA PHE A 31 18.29 10.39 -5.14
C PHE A 31 18.11 9.15 -4.27
N SER A 32 18.72 8.02 -4.66
CA SER A 32 18.66 6.75 -3.93
C SER A 32 17.23 6.23 -3.75
N SER A 33 16.33 6.55 -4.68
CA SER A 33 15.00 5.97 -4.71
C SER A 33 15.03 4.53 -5.25
N TYR A 34 14.25 3.64 -4.64
CA TYR A 34 14.11 2.26 -5.07
C TYR A 34 13.10 2.08 -6.20
N GLY A 35 12.29 3.10 -6.51
CA GLY A 35 11.32 3.11 -7.60
C GLY A 35 9.88 2.81 -7.19
N PHE A 36 9.59 2.79 -5.89
CA PHE A 36 8.29 2.47 -5.30
C PHE A 36 7.69 3.71 -4.64
N ALA A 37 6.38 3.75 -4.42
CA ALA A 37 5.82 4.85 -3.62
C ALA A 37 6.07 4.61 -2.12
N PHE A 38 5.91 3.36 -1.68
CA PHE A 38 6.24 2.92 -0.33
C PHE A 38 7.18 1.73 -0.39
N TYR A 39 8.30 1.82 0.30
CA TYR A 39 9.33 0.79 0.32
C TYR A 39 9.58 0.29 1.74
N SER A 40 9.18 -0.95 2.00
CA SER A 40 9.62 -1.70 3.18
C SER A 40 10.90 -2.44 2.84
N THR A 41 11.91 -2.30 3.68
CA THR A 41 13.17 -3.05 3.55
C THR A 41 12.93 -4.55 3.54
N PRO A 42 13.72 -5.31 2.76
CA PRO A 42 13.73 -6.76 2.81
C PRO A 42 13.95 -7.28 4.23
N PHE A 43 13.28 -8.38 4.63
CA PHE A 43 13.46 -8.93 5.98
C PHE A 43 14.91 -9.34 6.27
N ASN A 44 15.65 -9.72 5.23
CA ASN A 44 17.05 -10.14 5.26
C ASN A 44 18.04 -9.00 5.00
N ASP A 45 17.57 -7.75 5.03
CA ASP A 45 18.43 -6.58 4.95
C ASP A 45 19.16 -6.38 6.29
N GLY A 46 20.45 -6.72 6.31
CA GLY A 46 21.31 -6.57 7.48
C GLY A 46 21.72 -5.12 7.80
N MET A 47 21.47 -4.17 6.89
CA MET A 47 21.83 -2.75 7.05
C MET A 47 20.67 -1.94 7.64
N HIS A 48 19.45 -2.15 7.16
CA HIS A 48 18.29 -1.34 7.53
C HIS A 48 17.34 -2.05 8.50
N GLY A 49 17.52 -3.36 8.69
CA GLY A 49 16.66 -4.21 9.51
C GLY A 49 15.29 -4.46 8.90
N SER A 50 14.56 -5.44 9.44
CA SER A 50 13.20 -5.78 8.99
C SER A 50 12.17 -4.70 9.38
N ASN A 51 10.94 -4.87 8.91
CA ASN A 51 9.82 -4.03 9.29
C ASN A 51 8.88 -4.78 10.22
N GLY A 52 8.42 -4.10 11.26
CA GLY A 52 7.54 -4.69 12.26
C GLY A 52 6.05 -4.54 11.92
N PRO A 53 5.18 -4.98 12.84
CA PRO A 53 3.77 -5.08 12.58
C PRO A 53 3.04 -3.71 12.63
N ARG A 54 1.78 -3.71 12.21
CA ARG A 54 0.80 -2.63 12.46
C ARG A 54 1.14 -1.25 11.90
N ASN A 55 1.97 -1.16 10.86
CA ASN A 55 2.13 0.11 10.15
C ASN A 55 0.87 0.44 9.32
N VAL A 56 0.60 1.72 9.16
CA VAL A 56 -0.60 2.24 8.51
C VAL A 56 -0.20 3.20 7.39
N ILE A 57 -0.75 2.98 6.20
CA ILE A 57 -0.71 3.90 5.06
C ILE A 57 -2.15 4.30 4.77
N TYR A 58 -2.50 5.56 5.04
CA TYR A 58 -3.87 6.05 5.07
C TYR A 58 -4.04 7.32 4.24
N ASN A 59 -4.99 7.34 3.30
CA ASN A 59 -5.39 8.59 2.61
C ASN A 59 -4.20 9.32 1.92
N CYS A 60 -3.25 8.57 1.37
CA CYS A 60 -2.11 9.10 0.63
C CYS A 60 -2.39 9.16 -0.88
N ASP A 61 -1.58 9.95 -1.59
CA ASP A 61 -1.58 10.08 -3.05
C ASP A 61 -0.15 9.84 -3.58
N ALA A 62 0.01 8.84 -4.43
CA ALA A 62 1.30 8.27 -4.72
C ALA A 62 1.44 7.88 -6.20
N VAL A 63 2.56 8.29 -6.81
CA VAL A 63 3.01 7.86 -8.13
C VAL A 63 4.38 7.20 -8.00
N SER A 64 4.59 6.08 -8.70
CA SER A 64 5.84 5.34 -8.74
C SER A 64 6.15 4.72 -10.09
N ARG A 65 7.43 4.66 -10.47
CA ARG A 65 7.88 4.00 -11.70
C ARG A 65 7.68 2.48 -11.65
N LYS A 66 7.90 1.84 -10.50
CA LYS A 66 7.67 0.40 -10.30
C LYS A 66 6.32 0.19 -9.63
N SER A 67 6.23 -0.74 -8.68
CA SER A 67 5.04 -0.98 -7.88
C SER A 67 4.73 0.15 -6.92
N ALA A 68 3.46 0.32 -6.57
CA ALA A 68 3.09 1.33 -5.58
C ALA A 68 3.64 0.97 -4.19
N ILE A 69 3.57 -0.30 -3.81
CA ILE A 69 4.06 -0.76 -2.50
C ILE A 69 4.95 -1.98 -2.66
N TYR A 70 6.11 -1.94 -2.03
CA TYR A 70 6.99 -3.09 -1.86
C TYR A 70 7.02 -3.50 -0.38
N LEU A 71 6.49 -4.69 -0.08
CA LEU A 71 6.54 -5.32 1.24
C LEU A 71 7.71 -6.32 1.28
N GLY A 72 8.86 -5.84 1.75
CA GLY A 72 10.12 -6.59 1.76
C GLY A 72 10.17 -7.76 2.75
N GLY A 73 9.19 -7.89 3.65
CA GLY A 73 9.00 -9.06 4.49
C GLY A 73 8.89 -8.77 5.98
N ASN A 74 8.33 -9.74 6.72
CA ASN A 74 7.83 -9.58 8.09
C ASN A 74 6.76 -8.47 8.27
N ASN A 75 6.24 -7.92 7.17
CA ASN A 75 5.16 -6.94 7.17
C ASN A 75 3.86 -7.63 7.59
N SER A 76 3.53 -7.52 8.88
CA SER A 76 2.35 -8.18 9.44
C SER A 76 1.33 -7.18 9.97
N GLN A 77 0.05 -7.43 9.72
CA GLN A 77 -1.04 -6.61 10.23
C GLN A 77 -1.00 -5.14 9.78
N TRP A 78 -0.36 -4.84 8.65
CA TRP A 78 -0.39 -3.51 8.09
C TRP A 78 -1.80 -3.13 7.62
N ARG A 79 -2.08 -1.83 7.59
CA ARG A 79 -3.33 -1.26 7.09
C ARG A 79 -3.02 -0.30 5.96
N ILE A 80 -3.30 -0.71 4.74
CA ILE A 80 -3.11 0.08 3.52
C ILE A 80 -4.51 0.44 3.04
N VAL A 81 -4.98 1.64 3.38
CA VAL A 81 -6.39 1.98 3.23
C VAL A 81 -6.66 3.38 2.68
N TYR A 82 -7.65 3.48 1.80
CA TYR A 82 -8.14 4.74 1.22
C TYR A 82 -7.10 5.57 0.46
N ASN A 83 -6.05 4.94 -0.07
CA ASN A 83 -4.99 5.60 -0.80
C ASN A 83 -5.27 5.66 -2.31
N ARG A 84 -4.62 6.60 -3.00
CA ARG A 84 -4.56 6.69 -4.45
C ARG A 84 -3.14 6.35 -4.90
N PHE A 85 -3.02 5.33 -5.74
CA PHE A 85 -1.75 4.82 -6.24
C PHE A 85 -1.75 4.79 -7.76
N ARG A 86 -0.63 5.20 -8.36
CA ARG A 86 -0.32 4.99 -9.76
C ARG A 86 1.05 4.33 -9.90
N ALA A 87 1.09 3.17 -10.54
CA ALA A 87 2.29 2.37 -10.78
C ALA A 87 2.54 2.25 -12.30
N GLU A 88 3.74 2.60 -12.76
CA GLU A 88 4.03 2.60 -14.20
C GLU A 88 4.40 1.21 -14.74
N SER A 89 5.22 0.43 -14.02
CA SER A 89 5.78 -0.82 -14.55
C SER A 89 5.68 -2.04 -13.63
N GLY A 90 4.79 -2.02 -12.62
CA GLY A 90 4.69 -3.09 -11.63
C GLY A 90 3.29 -3.28 -11.06
N PRO A 91 3.08 -4.32 -10.23
CA PRO A 91 1.81 -4.56 -9.54
C PRO A 91 1.51 -3.44 -8.53
N GLY A 92 0.28 -3.38 -8.04
CA GLY A 92 -0.08 -2.45 -6.96
C GLY A 92 0.73 -2.72 -5.69
N VAL A 93 0.88 -3.98 -5.30
CA VAL A 93 1.62 -4.41 -4.11
C VAL A 93 2.45 -5.64 -4.45
N ILE A 94 3.73 -5.62 -4.08
CA ILE A 94 4.60 -6.81 -4.04
C ILE A 94 4.71 -7.27 -2.59
N ALA A 95 4.52 -8.56 -2.35
CA ALA A 95 4.81 -9.19 -1.07
C ALA A 95 5.89 -10.26 -1.22
N ARG A 96 6.94 -10.14 -0.39
CA ARG A 96 8.08 -11.05 -0.38
C ARG A 96 7.95 -12.12 0.69
N LEU A 97 8.66 -12.06 1.80
CA LEU A 97 8.67 -13.16 2.78
C LEU A 97 7.85 -12.82 4.02
N ASN A 98 6.98 -13.72 4.47
CA ASN A 98 6.26 -13.58 5.74
C ASN A 98 5.43 -12.28 5.86
N CYS A 99 4.83 -11.81 4.75
CA CYS A 99 3.91 -10.68 4.72
C CYS A 99 2.49 -11.16 5.01
N ARG A 100 1.99 -10.99 6.24
CA ARG A 100 0.75 -11.66 6.71
C ARG A 100 -0.29 -10.73 7.30
N GLU A 101 -1.56 -11.13 7.22
CA GLU A 101 -2.67 -10.46 7.90
C GLU A 101 -2.82 -8.95 7.58
N ASN A 102 -2.25 -8.51 6.45
CA ASN A 102 -2.36 -7.14 6.01
C ASN A 102 -3.76 -6.90 5.46
N ILE A 103 -4.27 -5.68 5.62
CA ILE A 103 -5.53 -5.25 5.01
C ILE A 103 -5.21 -4.20 3.98
N VAL A 104 -5.54 -4.49 2.72
CA VAL A 104 -5.52 -3.57 1.59
C VAL A 104 -6.97 -3.26 1.24
N ALA A 105 -7.48 -2.10 1.66
CA ALA A 105 -8.91 -1.83 1.49
C ALA A 105 -9.29 -0.39 1.09
N GLY A 106 -10.29 -0.28 0.22
CA GLY A 106 -10.85 1.01 -0.21
C GLY A 106 -9.85 1.89 -0.98
N ASN A 107 -8.75 1.33 -1.49
CA ASN A 107 -7.75 2.06 -2.25
C ASN A 107 -8.16 2.13 -3.73
N ARG A 108 -7.56 3.08 -4.45
CA ARG A 108 -7.61 3.15 -5.91
C ARG A 108 -6.20 2.94 -6.47
N PHE A 109 -6.04 1.93 -7.30
CA PHE A 109 -4.80 1.62 -8.01
C PHE A 109 -4.98 1.88 -9.52
N GLU A 110 -4.06 2.63 -10.11
CA GLU A 110 -3.87 2.74 -11.55
C GLU A 110 -2.59 2.00 -11.93
N LEU A 111 -2.72 0.88 -12.62
CA LEU A 111 -1.59 0.05 -13.05
C LEU A 111 -1.42 0.20 -14.57
N ALA A 112 -0.35 0.85 -15.00
CA ALA A 112 -0.14 1.13 -16.42
C ALA A 112 0.36 -0.09 -17.20
N ASP A 113 1.13 -0.98 -16.57
CA ASP A 113 1.64 -2.19 -17.21
C ASP A 113 0.58 -3.30 -17.19
N PRO A 114 0.09 -3.76 -18.37
CA PRO A 114 -1.00 -4.71 -18.49
C PRO A 114 -0.64 -6.15 -18.07
N ARG A 115 0.61 -6.40 -17.68
CA ARG A 115 1.07 -7.74 -17.29
C ARG A 115 0.91 -8.02 -15.80
N PHE A 116 0.67 -6.98 -14.99
CA PHE A 116 0.75 -7.10 -13.54
C PHE A 116 -0.62 -7.07 -12.85
N PRO A 117 -0.80 -7.89 -11.80
CA PRO A 117 -2.01 -7.91 -10.97
C PRO A 117 -1.99 -6.78 -9.93
N LEU A 118 -3.07 -6.68 -9.16
CA LEU A 118 -3.08 -5.86 -7.94
C LEU A 118 -2.00 -6.32 -6.95
N PHE A 119 -1.95 -7.62 -6.66
CA PHE A 119 -1.06 -8.21 -5.67
C PHE A 119 -0.16 -9.27 -6.31
N PHE A 120 1.15 -9.04 -6.28
CA PHE A 120 2.13 -10.04 -6.71
C PHE A 120 2.75 -10.69 -5.48
N ASN A 121 2.49 -11.98 -5.34
CA ASN A 121 2.90 -12.77 -4.19
C ASN A 121 4.12 -13.62 -4.53
N GLU A 122 5.23 -13.47 -3.79
CA GLU A 122 6.44 -14.25 -4.08
C GLU A 122 6.54 -15.56 -3.28
N TYR A 123 5.87 -15.68 -2.12
CA TYR A 123 6.05 -16.82 -1.21
C TYR A 123 4.73 -17.32 -0.61
N LEU A 124 4.67 -18.62 -0.30
CA LEU A 124 3.50 -19.29 0.29
C LEU A 124 3.13 -18.75 1.68
N ASP A 125 4.12 -18.26 2.43
CA ASP A 125 3.94 -17.81 3.81
C ASP A 125 3.36 -16.39 3.92
N ASN A 126 3.15 -15.71 2.78
CA ASN A 126 2.43 -14.45 2.71
C ASN A 126 0.90 -14.63 2.82
N ALA A 127 0.42 -15.40 3.79
CA ALA A 127 -1.00 -15.74 3.88
C ALA A 127 -1.81 -14.78 4.78
N GLY A 128 -3.13 -14.90 4.72
CA GLY A 128 -4.07 -14.17 5.58
C GLY A 128 -4.27 -12.70 5.20
N ASN A 129 -3.68 -12.24 4.10
CA ASN A 129 -3.89 -10.90 3.58
C ASN A 129 -5.32 -10.73 3.05
N GLN A 130 -5.88 -9.54 3.25
CA GLN A 130 -7.28 -9.25 2.91
C GLN A 130 -7.36 -8.07 1.96
N PHE A 131 -8.06 -8.26 0.85
CA PHE A 131 -8.23 -7.26 -0.21
C PHE A 131 -9.70 -6.91 -0.31
N ARG A 132 -10.09 -5.70 0.09
CA ARG A 132 -11.52 -5.35 0.19
C ARG A 132 -11.84 -4.02 -0.47
N ASP A 133 -12.87 -3.99 -1.30
CA ASP A 133 -13.43 -2.74 -1.84
C ASP A 133 -12.41 -1.84 -2.58
N ASN A 134 -11.33 -2.42 -3.12
CA ASN A 134 -10.37 -1.66 -3.91
C ASN A 134 -10.91 -1.46 -5.33
N LEU A 135 -10.59 -0.31 -5.92
CA LEU A 135 -10.78 -0.06 -7.34
C LEU A 135 -9.41 -0.18 -8.04
N VAL A 136 -9.32 -1.04 -9.05
CA VAL A 136 -8.11 -1.23 -9.85
C VAL A 136 -8.43 -0.87 -11.29
N LEU A 137 -7.65 0.05 -11.86
CA LEU A 137 -7.74 0.49 -13.25
C LEU A 137 -6.49 0.02 -13.99
N GLY A 138 -6.68 -0.68 -15.10
CA GLY A 138 -5.57 -1.27 -15.86
C GLY A 138 -5.01 -2.54 -15.23
N GLY A 139 -3.71 -2.77 -15.40
CA GLY A 139 -3.08 -4.04 -15.07
C GLY A 139 -3.61 -5.19 -15.92
N ASP A 140 -3.42 -6.42 -15.43
CA ASP A 140 -3.91 -7.63 -16.09
C ASP A 140 -5.36 -8.00 -15.69
N GLY A 141 -6.02 -7.16 -14.90
CA GLY A 141 -7.39 -7.37 -14.42
C GLY A 141 -7.54 -8.41 -13.30
N ARG A 142 -6.44 -8.93 -12.74
CA ARG A 142 -6.46 -9.94 -11.67
C ARG A 142 -6.12 -9.36 -10.31
N LEU A 143 -6.67 -9.99 -9.28
CA LEU A 143 -6.31 -9.69 -7.90
C LEU A 143 -4.88 -10.15 -7.58
N THR A 144 -4.57 -11.40 -7.88
CA THR A 144 -3.32 -12.06 -7.49
C THR A 144 -2.53 -12.54 -8.70
N GLY A 145 -1.22 -12.61 -8.52
CA GLY A 145 -0.30 -13.35 -9.38
C GLY A 145 0.94 -13.77 -8.59
N GLY A 146 1.80 -14.58 -9.20
CA GLY A 146 2.92 -15.21 -8.50
C GLY A 146 2.51 -16.51 -7.80
N VAL A 147 3.09 -16.78 -6.64
CA VAL A 147 2.82 -17.98 -5.84
C VAL A 147 1.44 -17.88 -5.19
N GLU A 148 0.63 -18.94 -5.28
CA GLU A 148 -0.70 -18.96 -4.66
C GLU A 148 -0.60 -19.14 -3.15
N ALA A 149 -1.25 -18.26 -2.38
CA ALA A 149 -1.38 -18.37 -0.94
C ALA A 149 -2.82 -18.04 -0.51
N ASP A 150 -3.18 -18.36 0.73
CA ASP A 150 -4.53 -18.09 1.25
C ASP A 150 -4.72 -16.59 1.51
N HIS A 151 -5.65 -15.99 0.78
CA HIS A 151 -6.03 -14.59 0.87
C HIS A 151 -7.54 -14.45 0.79
N SER A 152 -8.10 -13.48 1.50
CA SER A 152 -9.53 -13.16 1.37
C SER A 152 -9.74 -11.94 0.48
N ALA A 153 -10.80 -11.99 -0.33
CA ALA A 153 -11.15 -10.92 -1.26
C ALA A 153 -12.64 -10.67 -1.30
N SER A 154 -13.06 -9.41 -1.23
CA SER A 154 -14.46 -9.01 -1.36
C SER A 154 -14.60 -7.60 -1.94
N GLY A 155 -15.60 -7.36 -2.78
CA GLY A 155 -15.94 -5.99 -3.25
C GLY A 155 -14.90 -5.29 -4.14
N ASN A 156 -13.76 -5.91 -4.46
CA ASN A 156 -12.78 -5.31 -5.38
C ASN A 156 -13.36 -5.23 -6.79
N ARG A 157 -13.08 -4.13 -7.49
CA ARG A 157 -13.51 -3.90 -8.88
C ARG A 157 -12.29 -3.67 -9.77
N PHE A 158 -12.26 -4.37 -10.90
CA PHE A 158 -11.22 -4.26 -11.92
C PHE A 158 -11.83 -3.67 -13.18
N LEU A 159 -11.32 -2.53 -13.62
CA LEU A 159 -11.77 -1.85 -14.84
C LEU A 159 -10.58 -1.65 -15.78
N PRO A 160 -10.82 -1.49 -17.10
CA PRO A 160 -9.78 -1.12 -18.05
C PRO A 160 -9.06 0.20 -17.68
N PRO A 161 -7.88 0.48 -18.25
CA PRO A 161 -7.22 1.77 -18.11
C PRO A 161 -8.17 2.92 -18.49
N GLY A 162 -8.20 3.98 -17.68
CA GLY A 162 -9.09 5.13 -17.88
C GLY A 162 -10.56 4.89 -17.53
N GLY A 163 -10.91 3.75 -16.94
CA GLY A 163 -12.29 3.48 -16.50
C GLY A 163 -12.81 4.46 -15.45
N ASP A 164 -14.10 4.73 -15.50
CA ASP A 164 -14.78 5.62 -14.54
C ASP A 164 -14.90 4.96 -13.17
N GLY A 165 -14.33 5.63 -12.17
CA GLY A 165 -14.49 5.22 -10.79
C GLY A 165 -14.14 6.34 -9.82
N ALA A 166 -14.96 6.49 -8.79
CA ALA A 166 -14.78 7.54 -7.79
C ALA A 166 -13.40 7.41 -7.10
N ALA A 167 -12.82 8.57 -6.78
CA ALA A 167 -11.68 8.62 -5.88
C ALA A 167 -12.04 7.99 -4.52
N PRO A 168 -11.08 7.33 -3.86
CA PRO A 168 -11.30 6.78 -2.54
C PRO A 168 -11.67 7.91 -1.57
N LYS A 169 -12.69 7.67 -0.75
CA LYS A 169 -13.15 8.61 0.27
C LYS A 169 -12.79 8.06 1.64
N ALA A 170 -11.73 8.61 2.22
CA ALA A 170 -11.38 8.33 3.61
C ALA A 170 -12.52 8.75 4.54
N PRO A 171 -12.90 7.94 5.55
CA PRO A 171 -14.00 8.25 6.46
C PRO A 171 -13.73 9.49 7.32
N VAL A 172 -12.46 9.77 7.60
CA VAL A 172 -11.99 11.00 8.26
C VAL A 172 -10.74 11.51 7.52
N PRO A 173 -10.45 12.82 7.50
CA PRO A 173 -9.27 13.32 6.78
C PRO A 173 -7.94 12.83 7.37
N SER A 174 -7.84 12.80 8.70
CA SER A 174 -6.68 12.33 9.48
C SER A 174 -7.13 11.42 10.62
N LEU A 175 -6.53 10.25 10.70
CA LEU A 175 -6.68 9.32 11.81
C LEU A 175 -6.06 9.88 13.09
N TYR A 176 -4.89 10.51 13.00
CA TYR A 176 -4.22 11.08 14.18
C TYR A 176 -5.10 12.12 14.88
N LEU A 177 -5.60 13.10 14.13
CA LEU A 177 -6.44 14.16 14.68
C LEU A 177 -7.75 13.60 15.24
N TRP A 178 -8.40 12.70 14.50
CA TRP A 178 -9.61 12.03 14.95
C TRP A 178 -9.42 11.23 16.25
N GLN A 179 -8.29 10.51 16.37
CA GLN A 179 -7.94 9.78 17.60
C GLN A 179 -7.69 10.75 18.76
N LYS A 180 -6.99 11.86 18.51
CA LYS A 180 -6.68 12.88 19.53
C LYS A 180 -7.95 13.54 20.06
N GLU A 181 -8.89 13.88 19.19
CA GLU A 181 -10.18 14.46 19.57
C GLU A 181 -11.00 13.50 20.45
N ARG A 182 -11.05 12.22 20.05
CA ARG A 182 -11.75 11.19 20.83
C ARG A 182 -11.11 10.92 22.19
N LYS A 183 -9.77 10.86 22.26
CA LYS A 183 -9.05 10.71 23.53
C LYS A 183 -9.27 11.91 24.46
N ALA A 184 -9.44 13.11 23.90
CA ALA A 184 -9.75 14.32 24.66
C ALA A 184 -11.23 14.42 25.09
N GLY A 185 -12.06 13.40 24.87
CA GLY A 185 -13.48 13.40 25.21
C GLY A 185 -14.34 14.31 24.34
N LYS A 186 -13.81 14.84 23.23
CA LYS A 186 -14.59 15.62 22.28
C LYS A 186 -15.33 14.66 21.35
N GLN A 187 -16.66 14.59 21.49
CA GLN A 187 -17.48 13.90 20.50
C GLN A 187 -17.27 14.55 19.12
N PRO A 188 -17.01 13.76 18.06
CA PRO A 188 -16.96 14.32 16.72
C PRO A 188 -18.34 14.86 16.34
N PRO A 189 -18.43 15.95 15.55
CA PRO A 189 -19.70 16.38 14.99
C PRO A 189 -20.26 15.23 14.14
N ILE A 190 -21.45 14.76 14.49
CA ILE A 190 -22.22 13.84 13.66
C ILE A 190 -22.46 14.56 12.34
N LYS A 191 -21.94 14.01 11.25
CA LYS A 191 -22.30 14.40 9.88
C LYS A 191 -23.29 13.38 9.34
#